data_AF-A0A951RG44-F1
#
_entry.id   AF-A0A951RG44-F1
#
_cell.length_a   1.000
_cell.length_b   1.000
_cell.length_c   1.000
_cell.angle_alpha   90.00
_cell.angle_beta   90.00
_cell.angle_gamma   90.00
#
_symmetry.space_group_name_H-M   'P 1'
#
loop_
_entity.id
_entity.type
_entity.pdbx_description
1 polymer ?
#
loop_
_entity_poly.entity_id
_entity_poly.type
_entity_poly.pdbx_seq_one_letter_code
_entity_poly.pdbx_strand_id
1 'polypeptide(L)'
;MRWSLLLIFSVFVFSPPMSFSQTFFHTGSTTDVQTSPVPGSLLAGGNTDNDDAMRWFLQRADGGDVVVVRATGSDGYNNYLYSSLNVPVNSVTTIVIPNRTAANNQEVYDAIIKAEALFIAGGNQWDYINYWKNTLVQNAIQYLIDEKGVTVGGTSAGLAVLGEVVYTAQNNTVWSTEALGNPYHFRVTRRAAIHSTSTTGIPPMGASGKIGT
;
A
#
# COMPACT_ATOMS: atom_id res chain seq x y z
N MET A 1 -27.89 38.80 57.00
CA MET A 1 -28.24 38.67 55.57
C MET A 1 -27.90 37.24 55.13
N ARG A 2 -28.89 36.42 54.77
CA ARG A 2 -28.69 35.02 54.35
C ARG A 2 -28.57 34.98 52.83
N TRP A 3 -27.42 34.56 52.31
CA TRP A 3 -27.21 34.36 50.87
C TRP A 3 -27.61 32.93 50.51
N SER A 4 -28.60 32.77 49.63
CA SER A 4 -28.96 31.48 49.04
C SER A 4 -28.15 31.30 47.76
N LEU A 5 -27.29 30.27 47.73
CA LEU A 5 -26.49 29.93 46.55
C LEU A 5 -27.30 28.97 45.66
N LEU A 6 -27.69 29.43 44.47
CA LEU A 6 -28.27 28.57 43.43
C LEU A 6 -27.14 27.84 42.70
N LEU A 7 -27.09 26.51 42.81
CA LEU A 7 -26.18 25.65 42.05
C LEU A 7 -26.79 25.37 40.68
N ILE A 8 -26.19 25.93 39.63
CA ILE A 8 -26.50 25.60 38.24
C ILE A 8 -25.68 24.35 37.87
N PHE A 9 -26.36 23.22 37.71
CA PHE A 9 -25.75 22.00 37.14
C PHE A 9 -25.69 22.16 35.62
N SER A 10 -24.49 22.44 35.09
CA SER A 10 -24.24 22.41 33.65
C SER A 10 -24.05 20.94 33.23
N VAL A 11 -24.98 20.42 32.43
CA VAL A 11 -24.86 19.09 31.82
C VAL A 11 -23.93 19.21 30.61
N PHE A 12 -22.69 18.78 30.76
CA PHE A 12 -21.78 18.59 29.63
C PHE A 12 -22.25 17.39 28.81
N VAL A 13 -22.78 17.63 27.62
CA VAL A 13 -23.06 16.57 26.63
C VAL A 13 -21.72 16.20 26.00
N PHE A 14 -21.14 15.09 26.44
CA PHE A 14 -19.93 14.54 25.83
C PHE A 14 -20.32 13.81 24.54
N SER A 15 -20.19 14.48 23.40
CA SER A 15 -20.28 13.82 22.09
C SER A 15 -18.97 13.06 21.85
N PRO A 16 -19.00 11.71 21.73
CA PRO A 16 -17.78 10.98 21.37
C PRO A 16 -17.30 11.43 19.98
N PRO A 17 -15.98 11.52 19.74
CA PRO A 17 -15.48 11.85 18.42
C PRO A 17 -15.94 10.78 17.41
N MET A 18 -16.53 11.21 16.29
CA MET A 18 -16.83 10.33 15.17
C MET A 18 -15.52 9.66 14.72
N SER A 19 -15.41 8.36 14.98
CA SER A 19 -14.31 7.54 14.49
C SER A 19 -14.71 7.01 13.13
N PHE A 20 -14.04 7.48 12.07
CA PHE A 20 -14.20 6.90 10.74
C PHE A 20 -13.67 5.46 10.76
N SER A 21 -14.46 4.50 10.29
CA SER A 21 -14.05 3.09 10.19
C SER A 21 -13.33 2.82 8.87
N GLN A 22 -12.62 1.69 8.78
CA GLN A 22 -12.12 1.20 7.50
C GLN A 22 -13.28 0.91 6.54
N THR A 23 -13.06 1.04 5.23
CA THR A 23 -14.07 0.71 4.20
C THR A 23 -13.45 -0.20 3.16
N PHE A 24 -14.18 -1.25 2.78
CA PHE A 24 -13.78 -2.21 1.76
C PHE A 24 -14.64 -2.05 0.51
N PHE A 25 -13.98 -2.01 -0.64
CA PHE A 25 -14.62 -2.03 -1.95
C PHE A 25 -14.08 -3.20 -2.74
N HIS A 26 -14.95 -4.14 -3.09
CA HIS A 26 -14.55 -5.41 -3.68
C HIS A 26 -15.10 -5.55 -5.11
N THR A 27 -14.30 -6.13 -6.00
CA THR A 27 -14.69 -6.44 -7.38
C THR A 27 -14.06 -7.77 -7.78
N GLY A 28 -14.86 -8.70 -8.32
CA GLY A 28 -14.40 -10.02 -8.74
C GLY A 28 -14.89 -11.15 -7.85
N SER A 29 -14.06 -12.19 -7.71
CA SER A 29 -14.38 -13.39 -6.94
C SER A 29 -14.37 -13.11 -5.42
N THR A 30 -15.38 -13.62 -4.71
CA THR A 30 -15.42 -13.60 -3.24
C THR A 30 -14.64 -14.75 -2.59
N THR A 31 -14.08 -15.66 -3.39
CA THR A 31 -13.28 -16.78 -2.93
C THR A 31 -11.80 -16.46 -3.15
N ASP A 32 -11.03 -16.48 -2.07
CA ASP A 32 -9.58 -16.31 -2.07
C ASP A 32 -8.89 -17.37 -2.93
N VAL A 33 -7.86 -16.96 -3.67
CA VAL A 33 -7.00 -17.90 -4.42
C VAL A 33 -5.55 -17.71 -4.01
N GLN A 34 -4.81 -18.80 -3.94
CA GLN A 34 -3.36 -18.76 -3.75
C GLN A 34 -2.70 -19.11 -5.09
N THR A 35 -1.86 -18.21 -5.60
CA THR A 35 -1.14 -18.37 -6.87
C THR A 35 0.37 -18.47 -6.63
N SER A 36 1.18 -18.40 -7.69
CA SER A 36 2.64 -18.26 -7.58
C SER A 36 3.07 -16.83 -7.94
N PRO A 37 2.76 -15.82 -7.09
CA PRO A 37 3.06 -14.45 -7.40
C PRO A 37 4.56 -14.22 -7.51
N VAL A 38 4.96 -13.30 -8.38
CA VAL A 38 6.36 -12.95 -8.60
C VAL A 38 6.72 -11.76 -7.72
N PRO A 39 7.89 -11.77 -7.03
CA PRO A 39 8.35 -10.60 -6.29
C PRO A 39 8.69 -9.43 -7.22
N GLY A 40 8.38 -8.21 -6.79
CA GLY A 40 8.62 -7.01 -7.61
C GLY A 40 8.25 -5.72 -6.90
N SER A 41 8.64 -4.60 -7.52
CA SER A 41 8.23 -3.27 -7.05
C SER A 41 7.84 -2.39 -8.23
N LEU A 42 6.67 -1.77 -8.15
CA LEU A 42 6.24 -0.76 -9.12
C LEU A 42 6.32 0.62 -8.48
N LEU A 43 7.19 1.47 -9.03
CA LEU A 43 7.42 2.82 -8.53
C LEU A 43 6.83 3.83 -9.53
N ALA A 44 5.61 4.30 -9.28
CA ALA A 44 4.94 5.28 -10.14
C ALA A 44 5.15 6.72 -9.63
N GLY A 45 5.67 7.59 -10.50
CA GLY A 45 6.04 8.98 -10.17
C GLY A 45 4.88 9.94 -9.86
N GLY A 46 3.63 9.49 -9.94
CA GLY A 46 2.42 10.32 -9.86
C GLY A 46 1.98 10.86 -11.22
N ASN A 47 0.79 11.49 -11.26
CA ASN A 47 -0.01 11.80 -12.45
C ASN A 47 -0.81 10.59 -12.97
N THR A 48 -1.27 10.59 -14.22
CA THR A 48 -1.95 9.44 -14.84
C THR A 48 -1.09 8.19 -14.76
N ASP A 49 -1.68 7.09 -14.30
CA ASP A 49 -0.98 5.80 -14.23
C ASP A 49 -0.58 5.31 -15.63
N ASN A 50 0.57 4.64 -15.71
CA ASN A 50 1.06 4.07 -16.96
C ASN A 50 0.50 2.66 -17.16
N ASP A 51 -0.33 2.46 -18.18
CA ASP A 51 -1.02 1.18 -18.43
C ASP A 51 -0.06 -0.01 -18.62
N ASP A 52 1.09 0.18 -19.26
CA ASP A 52 2.09 -0.89 -19.41
C ASP A 52 2.65 -1.33 -18.06
N ALA A 53 2.99 -0.37 -17.19
CA ALA A 53 3.48 -0.65 -15.86
C ALA A 53 2.41 -1.33 -15.00
N MET A 54 1.15 -0.88 -15.08
CA MET A 54 0.05 -1.47 -14.32
C MET A 54 -0.31 -2.86 -14.81
N ARG A 55 -0.28 -3.12 -16.13
CA ARG A 55 -0.37 -4.48 -16.67
C ARG A 55 0.73 -5.39 -16.15
N TRP A 56 1.99 -4.91 -16.15
CA TRP A 56 3.12 -5.66 -15.60
C TRP A 56 2.97 -5.95 -14.10
N PHE A 57 2.38 -5.02 -13.33
CA PHE A 57 2.05 -5.24 -11.94
C PHE A 57 1.01 -6.34 -11.76
N LEU A 58 -0.09 -6.30 -12.52
CA LEU A 58 -1.15 -7.31 -12.46
C LEU A 58 -0.66 -8.71 -12.88
N GLN A 59 0.18 -8.78 -13.92
CA GLN A 59 0.78 -10.05 -14.35
C GLN A 59 1.59 -10.73 -13.25
N ARG A 60 2.12 -9.98 -12.29
CA ARG A 60 2.85 -10.55 -11.16
C ARG A 60 1.98 -11.16 -10.08
N ALA A 61 0.69 -10.82 -10.03
CA ALA A 61 -0.27 -11.50 -9.17
C ALA A 61 -0.59 -12.91 -9.68
N ASP A 62 -0.19 -13.26 -10.91
CA ASP A 62 -0.42 -14.58 -11.53
C ASP A 62 -1.90 -15.01 -11.47
N GLY A 63 -2.80 -14.07 -11.75
CA GLY A 63 -4.25 -14.30 -11.67
C GLY A 63 -4.83 -14.26 -10.24
N GLY A 64 -4.05 -13.86 -9.24
CA GLY A 64 -4.45 -13.83 -7.83
C GLY A 64 -5.24 -12.60 -7.40
N ASP A 65 -5.33 -12.38 -6.09
CA ASP A 65 -6.05 -11.28 -5.47
C ASP A 65 -5.17 -10.02 -5.35
N VAL A 66 -5.69 -8.90 -5.86
CA VAL A 66 -5.00 -7.61 -5.83
C VAL A 66 -5.63 -6.73 -4.76
N VAL A 67 -4.80 -6.25 -3.83
CA VAL A 67 -5.25 -5.31 -2.80
C VAL A 67 -4.73 -3.92 -3.12
N VAL A 68 -5.61 -2.93 -2.98
CA VAL A 68 -5.26 -1.50 -3.06
C VAL A 68 -5.50 -0.88 -1.69
N VAL A 69 -4.48 -0.26 -1.10
CA VAL A 69 -4.61 0.42 0.19
C VAL A 69 -4.50 1.94 0.03
N ARG A 70 -5.35 2.67 0.75
CA ARG A 70 -5.39 4.14 0.71
C ARG A 70 -5.87 4.75 2.03
N ALA A 71 -5.46 5.97 2.36
CA ALA A 71 -5.90 6.63 3.60
C ALA A 71 -7.29 7.29 3.46
N THR A 72 -7.61 7.82 2.29
CA THR A 72 -8.84 8.58 2.00
C THR A 72 -9.34 8.30 0.58
N GLY A 73 -10.61 8.55 0.29
CA GLY A 73 -11.21 8.40 -1.05
C GLY A 73 -12.02 7.11 -1.21
N SER A 74 -12.02 6.53 -2.42
CA SER A 74 -12.90 5.40 -2.80
C SER A 74 -12.14 4.34 -3.64
N ASP A 75 -12.86 3.54 -4.40
CA ASP A 75 -12.50 2.40 -5.24
C ASP A 75 -12.03 2.71 -6.66
N GLY A 76 -11.47 3.90 -6.91
CA GLY A 76 -11.09 4.33 -8.28
C GLY A 76 -10.15 3.37 -9.03
N TYR A 77 -9.43 2.49 -8.33
CA TYR A 77 -8.58 1.46 -8.94
C TYR A 77 -9.32 0.17 -9.30
N ASN A 78 -10.47 -0.14 -8.71
CA ASN A 78 -11.12 -1.44 -8.86
C ASN A 78 -11.43 -1.77 -10.33
N ASN A 79 -12.20 -0.92 -11.01
CA ASN A 79 -12.56 -1.16 -12.41
C ASN A 79 -11.36 -1.02 -13.37
N TYR A 80 -10.39 -0.15 -13.03
CA TYR A 80 -9.19 0.04 -13.82
C TYR A 80 -8.34 -1.25 -13.84
N LEU A 81 -8.06 -1.80 -12.65
CA LEU A 81 -7.24 -3.00 -12.48
C LEU A 81 -7.97 -4.29 -12.86
N TYR A 82 -9.27 -4.40 -12.54
CA TYR A 82 -10.03 -5.63 -12.79
C TYR A 82 -10.43 -5.79 -14.26
N SER A 83 -10.87 -4.71 -14.90
CA SER A 83 -11.51 -4.77 -16.24
C SER A 83 -10.71 -4.05 -17.32
N SER A 84 -10.24 -2.83 -17.04
CA SER A 84 -9.81 -1.90 -18.10
C SER A 84 -8.46 -2.28 -18.73
N LEU A 85 -7.56 -2.86 -17.94
CA LEU A 85 -6.22 -3.26 -18.38
C LEU A 85 -6.18 -4.62 -19.09
N ASN A 86 -7.28 -5.36 -19.08
CA ASN A 86 -7.42 -6.65 -19.76
C ASN A 86 -6.34 -7.68 -19.38
N VAL A 87 -5.93 -7.68 -18.11
CA VAL A 87 -5.07 -8.69 -17.48
C VAL A 87 -5.93 -9.41 -16.43
N PRO A 88 -6.10 -10.74 -16.53
CA PRO A 88 -6.96 -11.47 -15.60
C PRO A 88 -6.37 -11.50 -14.19
N VAL A 89 -7.22 -11.22 -13.21
CA VAL A 89 -6.97 -11.34 -11.77
C VAL A 89 -8.23 -11.91 -11.09
N ASN A 90 -8.08 -12.55 -9.93
CA ASN A 90 -9.20 -13.17 -9.22
C ASN A 90 -10.15 -12.12 -8.65
N SER A 91 -9.58 -11.13 -7.97
CA SER A 91 -10.32 -9.98 -7.46
C SER A 91 -9.44 -8.75 -7.28
N VAL A 92 -10.10 -7.60 -7.15
CA VAL A 92 -9.48 -6.35 -6.69
C VAL A 92 -10.25 -5.85 -5.48
N THR A 93 -9.54 -5.61 -4.38
CA THR A 93 -10.11 -5.06 -3.15
C THR A 93 -9.41 -3.76 -2.76
N THR A 94 -10.13 -2.63 -2.79
CA THR A 94 -9.65 -1.37 -2.23
C THR A 94 -10.04 -1.26 -0.75
N ILE A 95 -9.07 -0.95 0.10
CA ILE A 95 -9.24 -0.73 1.54
C ILE A 95 -8.90 0.72 1.87
N VAL A 96 -9.88 1.47 2.37
CA VAL A 96 -9.68 2.82 2.92
C VAL A 96 -9.39 2.70 4.41
N ILE A 97 -8.23 3.20 4.85
CA ILE A 97 -7.69 3.06 6.21
C ILE A 97 -7.41 4.46 6.79
N PRO A 98 -8.43 5.15 7.33
CA PRO A 98 -8.39 6.59 7.58
C PRO A 98 -7.82 7.02 8.93
N ASN A 99 -7.35 6.08 9.77
CA ASN A 99 -6.76 6.38 11.08
C ASN A 99 -6.01 5.17 11.67
N ARG A 100 -5.35 5.38 12.81
CA ARG A 100 -4.59 4.34 13.53
C ARG A 100 -5.44 3.19 14.05
N THR A 101 -6.71 3.42 14.38
CA THR A 101 -7.62 2.36 14.84
C THR A 101 -7.92 1.40 13.68
N ALA A 102 -8.30 1.95 12.52
CA ALA A 102 -8.46 1.18 11.29
C ALA A 102 -7.17 0.47 10.89
N ALA A 103 -6.01 1.13 11.04
CA ALA A 103 -4.72 0.54 10.70
C ALA A 103 -4.22 -0.55 11.67
N ASN A 104 -4.88 -0.71 12.83
CA ASN A 104 -4.67 -1.82 13.78
C ASN A 104 -5.87 -2.77 13.82
N ASN A 105 -6.79 -2.68 12.85
CA ASN A 105 -7.88 -3.62 12.75
C ASN A 105 -7.36 -4.95 12.16
N GLN A 106 -7.69 -6.06 12.81
CA GLN A 106 -7.28 -7.39 12.37
C GLN A 106 -7.84 -7.77 10.99
N GLU A 107 -9.06 -7.34 10.67
CA GLU A 107 -9.68 -7.59 9.36
C GLU A 107 -8.87 -6.95 8.22
N VAL A 108 -8.33 -5.75 8.45
CA VAL A 108 -7.46 -5.07 7.48
C VAL A 108 -6.14 -5.81 7.32
N TYR A 109 -5.53 -6.25 8.42
CA TYR A 109 -4.33 -7.08 8.38
C TYR A 109 -4.55 -8.35 7.57
N ASP A 110 -5.61 -9.10 7.90
CA ASP A 110 -5.94 -10.38 7.28
C ASP A 110 -6.22 -10.25 5.78
N ALA A 111 -6.87 -9.14 5.37
CA ALA A 111 -7.11 -8.84 3.97
C ALA A 111 -5.81 -8.52 3.21
N ILE A 112 -4.89 -7.76 3.83
CA ILE A 112 -3.62 -7.39 3.18
C ILE A 112 -2.72 -8.62 3.01
N ILE A 113 -2.53 -9.45 4.04
CA ILE A 113 -1.58 -10.58 3.96
C ILE A 113 -1.99 -11.66 2.94
N LYS A 114 -3.27 -11.69 2.56
CA LYS A 114 -3.79 -12.60 1.55
C LYS A 114 -3.48 -12.16 0.12
N ALA A 115 -3.13 -10.90 -0.12
CA ALA A 115 -2.90 -10.39 -1.47
C ALA A 115 -1.75 -11.11 -2.21
N GLU A 116 -1.92 -11.30 -3.51
CA GLU A 116 -0.89 -11.74 -4.48
C GLU A 116 -0.20 -10.55 -5.16
N ALA A 117 -0.81 -9.36 -5.07
CA ALA A 117 -0.13 -8.09 -5.31
C ALA A 117 -0.78 -6.95 -4.50
N LEU A 118 0.04 -6.03 -3.98
CA LEU A 118 -0.42 -4.88 -3.21
C LEU A 118 -0.08 -3.58 -3.91
N PHE A 119 -1.03 -2.65 -4.01
CA PHE A 119 -0.81 -1.31 -4.53
C PHE A 119 -1.16 -0.24 -3.49
N ILE A 120 -0.25 0.70 -3.22
CA ILE A 120 -0.48 1.83 -2.33
C ILE A 120 -0.86 3.06 -3.17
N ALA A 121 -2.12 3.49 -3.07
CA ALA A 121 -2.63 4.59 -3.88
C ALA A 121 -2.02 5.94 -3.49
N GLY A 122 -2.19 6.93 -4.36
CA GLY A 122 -1.85 8.32 -4.06
C GLY A 122 -2.70 8.94 -2.93
N GLY A 123 -2.33 10.13 -2.50
CA GLY A 123 -3.02 10.88 -1.43
C GLY A 123 -2.08 11.83 -0.72
N ASN A 124 -2.36 12.10 0.55
CA ASN A 124 -1.50 12.90 1.42
C ASN A 124 -0.54 11.99 2.20
N GLN A 125 0.76 12.11 1.96
CA GLN A 125 1.83 11.32 2.59
C GLN A 125 1.74 11.31 4.12
N TRP A 126 1.39 12.46 4.71
CA TRP A 126 1.30 12.61 6.16
C TRP A 126 0.29 11.65 6.78
N ASP A 127 -0.84 11.43 6.10
CA ASP A 127 -1.90 10.56 6.60
C ASP A 127 -1.41 9.12 6.70
N TYR A 128 -0.73 8.62 5.67
CA TYR A 128 -0.18 7.28 5.66
C TYR A 128 0.86 7.07 6.77
N ILE A 129 1.80 8.00 6.95
CA ILE A 129 2.83 7.91 7.99
C ILE A 129 2.19 7.96 9.38
N ASN A 130 1.30 8.93 9.60
CA ASN A 130 0.65 9.16 10.88
C ASN A 130 -0.27 7.98 11.27
N TYR A 131 -0.95 7.38 10.30
CA TYR A 131 -1.94 6.33 10.54
C TYR A 131 -1.33 4.92 10.56
N TRP A 132 -0.38 4.59 9.67
CA TRP A 132 0.00 3.20 9.43
C TRP A 132 1.36 2.82 10.04
N LYS A 133 2.21 3.80 10.38
CA LYS A 133 3.49 3.50 11.02
C LYS A 133 3.27 2.87 12.39
N ASN A 134 4.02 1.81 12.69
CA ASN A 134 3.93 1.00 13.90
C ASN A 134 2.51 0.47 14.14
N THR A 135 1.85 -0.04 13.09
CA THR A 135 0.53 -0.68 13.18
C THR A 135 0.52 -2.03 12.47
N LEU A 136 -0.58 -2.77 12.61
CA LEU A 136 -0.77 -4.03 11.89
C LEU A 136 -0.69 -3.86 10.37
N VAL A 137 -1.18 -2.76 9.80
CA VAL A 137 -1.01 -2.47 8.37
C VAL A 137 0.46 -2.48 7.95
N GLN A 138 1.35 -1.79 8.67
CA GLN A 138 2.79 -1.85 8.38
C GLN A 138 3.31 -3.29 8.44
N ASN A 139 2.93 -4.05 9.47
CA ASN A 139 3.36 -5.44 9.63
C ASN A 139 2.87 -6.33 8.46
N ALA A 140 1.63 -6.13 8.01
CA ALA A 140 1.06 -6.88 6.88
C ALA A 140 1.81 -6.59 5.58
N ILE A 141 2.12 -5.31 5.32
CA ILE A 141 2.91 -4.92 4.14
C ILE A 141 4.33 -5.49 4.22
N GLN A 142 4.95 -5.48 5.40
CA GLN A 142 6.27 -6.08 5.60
C GLN A 142 6.24 -7.60 5.36
N TYR A 143 5.23 -8.30 5.87
CA TYR A 143 5.03 -9.73 5.62
C TYR A 143 4.91 -10.05 4.13
N LEU A 144 4.13 -9.26 3.37
CA LEU A 144 4.00 -9.43 1.93
C LEU A 144 5.34 -9.35 1.19
N ILE A 145 6.25 -8.50 1.67
CA ILE A 145 7.53 -8.22 1.01
C ILE A 145 8.61 -9.22 1.42
N ASP A 146 8.77 -9.44 2.72
CA ASP A 146 9.89 -10.22 3.27
C ASP A 146 9.61 -11.72 3.27
N GLU A 147 8.36 -12.11 3.54
CA GLU A 147 7.99 -13.51 3.78
C GLU A 147 7.21 -14.10 2.61
N LYS A 148 6.13 -13.44 2.17
CA LYS A 148 5.30 -13.93 1.04
C LYS A 148 5.98 -13.69 -0.31
N GLY A 149 6.78 -12.63 -0.42
CA GLY A 149 7.53 -12.30 -1.63
C GLY A 149 6.64 -11.87 -2.81
N VAL A 150 5.59 -11.09 -2.55
CA VAL A 150 4.71 -10.60 -3.62
C VAL A 150 5.18 -9.27 -4.21
N THR A 151 4.51 -8.81 -5.25
CA THR A 151 4.77 -7.48 -5.79
C THR A 151 4.04 -6.40 -5.02
N VAL A 152 4.78 -5.37 -4.61
CA VAL A 152 4.23 -4.17 -3.96
C VAL A 152 4.53 -2.93 -4.81
N GLY A 153 3.48 -2.24 -5.23
CA GLY A 153 3.56 -1.01 -6.00
C GLY A 153 3.04 0.20 -5.24
N GLY A 154 3.34 1.39 -5.72
CA GLY A 154 2.71 2.61 -5.23
C GLY A 154 2.90 3.82 -6.16
N THR A 155 1.98 4.79 -6.05
CA THR A 155 2.01 6.03 -6.83
C THR A 155 2.08 7.26 -5.93
N SER A 156 2.88 8.25 -6.31
CA SER A 156 3.00 9.54 -5.60
C SER A 156 3.25 9.38 -4.09
N ALA A 157 2.25 9.67 -3.24
CA ALA A 157 2.36 9.48 -1.79
C ALA A 157 2.61 8.03 -1.39
N GLY A 158 1.99 7.06 -2.08
CA GLY A 158 2.22 5.65 -1.82
C GLY A 158 3.68 5.23 -2.06
N LEU A 159 4.34 5.85 -3.04
CA LEU A 159 5.77 5.65 -3.31
C LEU A 159 6.66 6.25 -2.21
N ALA A 160 6.33 7.45 -1.73
CA ALA A 160 7.07 8.08 -0.63
C ALA A 160 6.96 7.26 0.67
N VAL A 161 5.79 6.67 0.93
CA VAL A 161 5.51 5.87 2.11
C VAL A 161 6.17 4.49 2.04
N LEU A 162 6.29 3.88 0.85
CA LEU A 162 7.13 2.69 0.67
C LEU A 162 8.57 2.94 1.18
N GLY A 163 9.12 4.12 0.94
CA GLY A 163 10.44 4.50 1.45
C GLY A 163 10.56 4.62 2.97
N GLU A 164 9.47 4.91 3.69
CA GLU A 164 9.50 5.20 5.14
C GLU A 164 8.85 4.13 6.03
N VAL A 165 7.83 3.44 5.53
CA VAL A 165 7.04 2.42 6.25
C VAL A 165 7.53 1.01 5.91
N VAL A 166 8.05 0.81 4.70
CA VAL A 166 8.50 -0.50 4.20
C VAL A 166 10.03 -0.62 4.20
N TYR A 167 10.73 0.41 3.74
CA TYR A 167 12.18 0.47 3.80
C TYR A 167 12.63 1.14 5.09
N THR A 168 12.73 0.38 6.19
CA THR A 168 13.56 0.82 7.31
C THR A 168 15.00 0.86 6.84
N ALA A 169 15.38 2.06 6.44
CA ALA A 169 16.71 2.53 6.11
C ALA A 169 17.77 2.04 7.11
N GLN A 170 18.33 0.85 6.90
CA GLN A 170 19.67 0.55 7.40
C GLN A 170 20.73 1.45 6.74
N ASN A 171 20.37 2.25 5.69
CA ASN A 171 21.25 3.17 4.96
C ASN A 171 20.58 4.48 4.43
N ASN A 172 19.58 5.03 5.15
CA ASN A 172 18.75 6.22 4.82
C ASN A 172 17.64 6.06 3.76
N THR A 173 16.57 6.85 3.95
CA THR A 173 15.39 7.04 3.09
C THR A 173 15.78 7.33 1.65
N VAL A 174 14.98 6.89 0.68
CA VAL A 174 15.13 7.24 -0.74
C VAL A 174 13.92 8.07 -1.16
N TRP A 175 14.18 9.31 -1.58
CA TRP A 175 13.15 10.17 -2.15
C TRP A 175 12.86 9.77 -3.61
N SER A 176 11.64 10.02 -4.10
CA SER A 176 11.20 9.67 -5.46
C SER A 176 12.15 10.23 -6.55
N THR A 177 12.71 11.41 -6.32
CA THR A 177 13.69 12.06 -7.21
C THR A 177 15.04 11.35 -7.25
N GLU A 178 15.45 10.71 -6.16
CA GLU A 178 16.71 9.96 -6.06
C GLU A 178 16.59 8.56 -6.68
N ALA A 179 15.43 7.90 -6.51
CA ALA A 179 15.14 6.61 -7.13
C ALA A 179 15.00 6.70 -8.67
N LEU A 180 14.40 7.78 -9.17
CA LEU A 180 14.26 8.02 -10.62
C LEU A 180 15.60 8.38 -11.29
N GLY A 181 16.50 9.04 -10.55
CA GLY A 181 17.81 9.47 -11.03
C GLY A 181 18.89 8.38 -11.04
N ASN A 182 18.76 7.37 -10.20
CA ASN A 182 19.66 6.20 -10.20
C ASN A 182 18.96 4.94 -9.64
N PRO A 183 18.39 4.08 -10.50
CA PRO A 183 17.73 2.85 -10.06
C PRO A 183 18.69 1.78 -9.50
N TYR A 184 20.00 2.02 -9.54
CA TYR A 184 21.05 1.20 -8.92
C TYR A 184 21.70 1.90 -7.71
N HIS A 185 21.08 2.95 -7.18
CA HIS A 185 21.60 3.67 -6.01
C HIS A 185 21.74 2.70 -4.83
N PHE A 186 22.82 2.79 -4.05
CA PHE A 186 23.10 1.84 -2.95
C PHE A 186 22.03 1.82 -1.84
N ARG A 187 21.16 2.84 -1.80
CA ARG A 187 19.98 2.88 -0.92
C ARG A 187 18.77 2.13 -1.50
N VAL A 188 18.78 1.83 -2.79
CA VAL A 188 17.87 0.90 -3.48
C VAL A 188 18.52 -0.48 -3.48
N THR A 189 18.63 -1.08 -2.29
CA THR A 189 19.17 -2.45 -2.15
C THR A 189 18.10 -3.33 -1.53
N ARG A 190 17.59 -4.32 -2.28
CA ARG A 190 16.89 -5.47 -1.70
C ARG A 190 17.92 -6.33 -1.00
N ARG A 191 17.76 -6.53 0.31
CA ARG A 191 18.62 -7.45 1.06
C ARG A 191 18.30 -8.86 0.58
N ALA A 192 19.27 -9.53 -0.04
CA ALA A 192 19.18 -10.96 -0.31
C ALA A 192 19.07 -11.67 1.04
N ALA A 193 17.96 -12.37 1.29
CA ALA A 193 17.85 -13.30 2.39
C ALA A 193 18.93 -14.39 2.22
N ILE A 194 19.61 -14.69 3.32
CA ILE A 194 20.78 -15.55 3.38
C ILE A 194 20.31 -17.02 3.34
N HIS A 195 20.43 -17.70 2.21
CA HIS A 195 20.92 -19.09 2.18
C HIS A 195 21.49 -19.49 0.79
N SER A 196 22.81 -19.66 0.78
CA SER A 196 23.69 -20.49 -0.04
C SER A 196 23.23 -21.01 -1.43
N THR A 197 24.07 -20.64 -2.41
CA THR A 197 24.55 -21.38 -3.59
C THR A 197 23.78 -21.40 -4.91
N SER A 198 24.55 -21.07 -5.96
CA SER A 198 24.32 -21.11 -7.41
C SER A 198 23.72 -19.84 -8.04
N THR A 199 24.66 -19.04 -8.56
CA THR A 199 24.52 -18.13 -9.68
C THR A 199 23.60 -18.66 -10.79
N THR A 200 22.47 -17.99 -11.03
CA THR A 200 21.96 -17.63 -12.38
C THR A 200 20.67 -16.82 -12.28
N GLY A 201 20.66 -15.61 -12.87
CA GLY A 201 19.44 -14.95 -13.36
C GLY A 201 18.78 -13.92 -12.44
N ILE A 202 19.32 -12.70 -12.41
CA ILE A 202 18.59 -11.51 -11.94
C ILE A 202 17.55 -11.15 -13.03
N PRO A 203 16.22 -11.17 -12.77
CA PRO A 203 15.23 -10.81 -13.77
C PRO A 203 15.14 -9.28 -13.99
N PRO A 204 14.74 -8.82 -15.18
CA PRO A 204 14.83 -7.42 -15.58
C PRO A 204 13.87 -6.49 -14.83
N MET A 205 14.36 -5.29 -14.49
CA MET A 205 13.57 -4.16 -14.02
C MET A 205 12.98 -3.41 -15.22
N GLY A 206 11.68 -3.12 -15.22
CA GLY A 206 11.05 -2.27 -16.22
C GLY A 206 11.26 -0.79 -15.87
N ALA A 207 12.17 -0.12 -16.57
CA ALA A 207 12.30 1.33 -16.57
C ALA A 207 11.92 1.84 -17.96
N SER A 208 10.83 2.60 -18.08
CA SER A 208 10.49 3.27 -19.34
C SER A 208 10.77 4.76 -19.24
N GLY A 209 11.91 5.15 -19.81
CA GLY A 209 12.22 6.52 -20.18
C GLY A 209 13.01 6.49 -21.47
N LYS A 210 12.46 7.04 -22.55
CA LYS A 210 13.24 7.69 -23.60
C LYS A 210 12.57 8.99 -24.02
N ILE A 211 13.40 10.01 -24.00
CA ILE A 211 13.19 11.39 -24.39
C ILE A 211 13.51 11.48 -25.90
N GLY A 212 12.62 12.12 -26.66
CA GLY A 212 12.94 12.91 -27.85
C GLY A 212 13.21 12.19 -29.18
N THR A 213 12.48 12.62 -30.20
CA THR A 213 13.03 13.59 -31.16
C THR A 213 12.17 14.83 -31.18
#